data_AF-A0A536SLS2-F1
#
_entry.id   AF-A0A536SLS2-F1
#
_cell.length_a   1.000
_cell.length_b   1.000
_cell.length_c   1.000
_cell.angle_alpha   90.00
_cell.angle_beta   90.00
_cell.angle_gamma   90.00
#
_symmetry.space_group_name_H-M   'P 1'
#
loop_
_entity.id
_entity.type
_entity.pdbx_description
1 polymer ?
#
loop_
_entity_poly.entity_id
_entity_poly.type
_entity_poly.pdbx_seq_one_letter_code
_entity_poly.pdbx_strand_id
1 'polypeptide(L)' 'MPRHIAIIMDGNGRWAKKRYLPRVAGHKQGVETVRRVTRACSERGVEYLTLFAFSSENWRRPA' A
#
# COMPACT_ATOMS: atom_id res chain seq x y z
N MET A 1 17.86 -2.40 13.45
CA MET A 1 16.96 -2.14 12.30
C MET A 1 16.76 -3.45 11.55
N PRO A 2 15.54 -3.88 11.20
CA PRO A 2 15.35 -5.03 10.31
C PRO A 2 15.97 -4.78 8.94
N ARG A 3 16.63 -5.80 8.39
CA ARG A 3 17.23 -5.73 7.04
C ARG A 3 16.16 -5.75 5.95
N HIS A 4 15.05 -6.46 6.16
CA HIS A 4 13.97 -6.62 5.20
C HIS A 4 12.61 -6.46 5.87
N ILE A 5 11.74 -5.64 5.28
CA ILE A 5 10.34 -5.49 5.66
C ILE A 5 9.45 -5.86 4.46
N ALA A 6 8.41 -6.66 4.70
CA ALA A 6 7.35 -6.92 3.73
C ALA A 6 6.02 -6.34 4.24
N ILE A 7 5.28 -5.65 3.36
CA ILE A 7 4.02 -4.97 3.71
C ILE A 7 2.93 -5.40 2.74
N ILE A 8 1.79 -5.83 3.30
CA ILE A 8 0.55 -6.03 2.56
C ILE A 8 -0.23 -4.72 2.55
N MET A 9 -0.42 -4.12 1.37
CA MET A 9 -1.07 -2.81 1.23
C MET A 9 -2.59 -2.92 1.14
N ASP A 10 -3.22 -3.49 2.17
CA ASP A 10 -4.67 -3.62 2.24
C ASP A 10 -5.36 -2.38 2.84
N GLY A 11 -6.66 -2.24 2.59
CA GLY A 11 -7.51 -1.26 3.25
C GLY A 11 -7.79 0.01 2.43
N ASN A 12 -7.13 0.23 1.29
CA ASN A 12 -7.35 1.39 0.42
C ASN A 12 -8.83 1.58 0.05
N GLY A 13 -9.52 0.50 -0.35
CA GLY A 13 -10.95 0.55 -0.68
C GLY A 13 -11.84 0.83 0.54
N ARG A 14 -11.53 0.24 1.71
CA ARG A 14 -12.26 0.50 2.97
C ARG A 14 -12.06 1.95 3.43
N TRP A 15 -10.86 2.49 3.27
CA TRP A 15 -10.53 3.88 3.59
C TRP A 15 -11.35 4.87 2.75
N ALA A 16 -11.48 4.61 1.44
CA ALA A 16 -12.30 5.43 0.55
C ALA A 16 -13.79 5.32 0.88
N LYS A 17 -14.30 4.10 1.10
CA LYS A 17 -15.71 3.86 1.47
C LYS A 17 -16.11 4.57 2.75
N LYS A 18 -15.27 4.54 3.79
CA LYS A 18 -15.50 5.25 5.06
C LYS A 18 -15.59 6.77 4.92
N ARG A 19 -15.12 7.32 3.79
CA ARG A 19 -15.11 8.75 3.48
C ARG A 19 -16.10 9.13 2.39
N TYR A 20 -16.97 8.20 1.98
CA TYR A 20 -17.89 8.39 0.86
C TYR A 20 -17.17 8.78 -0.45
N LEU A 21 -15.94 8.28 -0.64
CA LEU A 21 -15.13 8.54 -1.82
C LEU A 21 -15.12 7.33 -2.78
N PRO A 22 -14.93 7.55 -4.09
CA PRO A 22 -14.70 6.47 -5.04
C PRO A 22 -13.46 5.64 -4.67
N ARG A 23 -13.48 4.34 -4.98
CA ARG A 23 -12.38 3.41 -4.65
C ARG A 23 -11.02 3.88 -5.18
N VAL A 24 -11.00 4.54 -6.34
CA VAL A 24 -9.79 5.09 -6.95
C VAL A 24 -9.10 6.14 -6.06
N ALA A 25 -9.86 6.90 -5.25
CA ALA A 25 -9.28 7.84 -4.30
C ALA A 25 -8.49 7.11 -3.21
N GLY A 26 -8.96 5.95 -2.77
CA GLY A 26 -8.23 5.09 -1.85
C GLY A 26 -6.93 4.56 -2.45
N HIS A 27 -6.92 4.22 -3.75
CA HIS A 27 -5.68 3.83 -4.44
C HIS A 27 -4.68 4.98 -4.54
N LYS A 28 -5.13 6.21 -4.86
CA LYS A 28 -4.29 7.41 -4.82
C LYS A 28 -3.68 7.64 -3.43
N GLN A 29 -4.47 7.47 -2.37
CA GLN A 29 -3.97 7.55 -0.99
C GLN A 29 -2.93 6.45 -0.67
N GLY A 30 -3.11 5.26 -1.24
CA GLY A 30 -2.13 4.19 -1.16
C GLY A 30 -0.77 4.58 -1.73
N VAL A 31 -0.72 5.28 -2.86
CA VAL A 31 0.53 5.77 -3.49
C VAL A 31 1.27 6.73 -2.55
N GLU A 32 0.57 7.67 -1.93
CA GLU A 32 1.18 8.60 -0.96
C GLU A 32 1.71 7.87 0.27
N THR A 33 1.01 6.83 0.72
CA THR A 33 1.47 5.99 1.84
C THR A 33 2.75 5.26 1.48
N VAL A 34 2.86 4.70 0.27
CA VAL A 34 4.09 4.06 -0.22
C VAL A 34 5.25 5.03 -0.21
N ARG A 35 5.09 6.23 -0.77
CA ARG A 35 6.14 7.26 -0.81
C ARG A 35 6.69 7.56 0.59
N ARG A 36 5.80 7.76 1.56
CA ARG A 36 6.18 8.03 2.95
C ARG A 36 6.90 6.85 3.60
N VAL A 37 6.41 5.62 3.40
CA VAL A 37 7.02 4.41 3.98
C VAL A 37 8.40 4.15 3.38
N THR A 38 8.55 4.25 2.06
CA THR A 38 9.84 4.06 1.38
C THR A 38 10.88 5.05 1.90
N ARG A 39 10.51 6.34 2.03
CA ARG A 39 11.39 7.36 2.61
C ARG A 39 11.77 7.01 4.05
N ALA A 40 10.78 6.65 4.88
CA ALA A 40 11.01 6.29 6.27
C ALA A 40 11.91 5.06 6.44
N CYS A 41 11.80 4.07 5.55
CA CYS A 41 12.65 2.88 5.51
C CYS A 41 14.08 3.25 5.11
N SER A 42 14.24 4.10 4.09
CA SER A 42 15.55 4.59 3.64
C SER A 42 16.28 5.36 4.74
N GLU A 43 15.61 6.32 5.38
CA GLU A 43 16.17 7.12 6.51
C GLU A 43 16.57 6.25 7.71
N ARG A 44 15.93 5.10 7.87
CA ARG A 44 16.15 4.18 8.99
C ARG A 44 17.18 3.09 8.70
N GLY A 45 17.69 2.99 7.47
CA GLY A 45 18.66 1.96 7.07
C GLY A 45 18.04 0.59 6.84
N VAL A 46 16.77 0.52 6.41
CA VAL A 46 16.17 -0.74 5.94
C VAL A 46 16.69 -1.01 4.52
N GLU A 47 17.39 -2.13 4.33
CA GLU A 47 18.01 -2.51 3.05
C GLU A 47 16.98 -2.97 2.00
N TYR A 48 15.93 -3.68 2.44
CA TYR A 48 14.93 -4.27 1.54
C TYR A 48 13.50 -3.94 2.00
N LEU A 49 12.67 -3.52 1.04
CA LEU A 49 11.24 -3.27 1.25
C LEU A 49 10.43 -3.97 0.15
N THR A 50 9.57 -4.93 0.53
CA THR A 50 8.64 -5.60 -0.38
C THR A 50 7.23 -5.11 -0.12
N LEU A 51 6.53 -4.67 -1.18
CA LEU A 51 5.16 -4.17 -1.09
C LEU A 51 4.23 -5.05 -1.91
N PHE A 52 3.21 -5.61 -1.29
CA PHE A 52 2.18 -6.38 -1.98
C PHE A 52 1.09 -5.44 -2.50
N ALA A 53 1.26 -5.01 -3.75
CA ALA A 53 0.34 -4.07 -4.41
C ALA A 53 -0.82 -4.75 -5.14
N PHE A 54 -0.60 -5.98 -5.63
CA PHE A 54 -1.57 -6.72 -6.42
C PHE A 54 -1.31 -8.23 -6.33
N SER A 55 -2.37 -9.02 -6.28
CA SER A 55 -2.32 -10.49 -6.23
C SER A 55 -2.90 -11.12 -7.50
N SER A 56 -2.58 -12.37 -7.80
CA SER A 56 -3.26 -13.15 -8.83
C SER A 56 -4.77 -13.23 -8.60
N GLU A 57 -5.21 -13.24 -7.34
CA GLU A 57 -6.61 -13.35 -6.92
C GLU A 57 -7.37 -12.03 -7.13
N ASN A 58 -6.66 -10.89 -7.23
CA ASN A 58 -7.28 -9.60 -7.54
C ASN A 58 -7.93 -9.58 -8.93
N TRP A 59 -7.45 -10.40 -9.87
CA TRP A 59 -8.07 -10.54 -11.20
C TRP A 59 -9.48 -11.12 -11.16
N ARG A 60 -9.84 -11.84 -10.08
CA ARG A 60 -11.18 -12.43 -9.90
C ARG A 60 -12.18 -11.45 -9.27
N ARG A 61 -11.77 -10.23 -8.93
CA ARG A 61 -12.67 -9.22 -8.36
C ARG A 61 -13.57 -8.65 -9.46
N PRO A 62 -14.90 -8.53 -9.23
CA PRO A 62 -15.80 -7.94 -10.21
C PRO A 62 -15.36 -6.54 -10.61
N ALA A 63 -15.50 -6.23 -11.91
CA ALA A 63 -15.25 -4.90 -12.47
C ALA A 63 -16.28 -3.87 -11.99
#